data_AF-A0A3M1N0I7-F1
#
_entry.id   AF-A0A3M1N0I7-F1
#
_cell.length_a   1.000
_cell.length_b   1.000
_cell.length_c   1.000
_cell.angle_alpha   90.00
_cell.angle_beta   90.00
_cell.angle_gamma   90.00
#
_symmetry.space_group_name_H-M   'P 1'
#
loop_
_entity.id
_entity.type
_entity.pdbx_description
1 polymer ?
#
loop_
_entity_poly.entity_id
_entity_poly.type
_entity_poly.pdbx_seq_one_letter_code
_entity_poly.pdbx_strand_id
1 'polypeptide(L)'
;MKIPGLISADLGPAGGSKKTNQEQLKKACQEFEALFVQNMFKQMRASVPDSGLVKAAAGRDIYRDMIDVEVARQAATGDNSLGIAEALYRQLAPKQAGKP
;
A
#
# COMPACT_ATOMS: atom_id res chain seq x y z
N MET A 1 -21.24 -0.16 -12.30
CA MET A 1 -20.35 1.02 -12.34
C MET A 1 -19.06 0.65 -11.61
N LYS A 2 -17.99 0.32 -12.34
CA LYS A 2 -16.67 -0.01 -11.75
C LYS A 2 -15.95 1.31 -11.48
N ILE A 3 -15.73 1.63 -10.21
CA ILE A 3 -14.95 2.79 -9.81
C ILE A 3 -13.47 2.42 -10.04
N PRO A 4 -12.74 3.06 -10.97
CA PRO A 4 -11.31 2.82 -11.12
C PRO A 4 -10.62 3.21 -9.81
N GLY A 5 -9.93 2.28 -9.15
CA GLY A 5 -9.19 2.56 -7.92
C GLY A 5 -9.76 1.95 -6.63
N LEU A 6 -10.91 1.25 -6.68
CA LEU A 6 -11.23 0.30 -5.60
C LEU A 6 -10.30 -0.91 -5.71
N ILE A 7 -9.74 -1.29 -4.58
CA ILE A 7 -8.85 -2.45 -4.33
C ILE A 7 -9.29 -3.64 -5.19
N SER A 8 -8.66 -3.81 -6.36
CA SER A 8 -8.79 -5.03 -7.16
C SER A 8 -7.85 -6.07 -6.57
N ALA A 9 -8.17 -6.54 -5.36
CA ALA A 9 -7.63 -7.78 -4.83
C ALA A 9 -8.31 -8.93 -5.58
N ASP A 10 -8.02 -9.06 -6.88
CA ASP A 10 -8.23 -10.31 -7.61
C ASP A 10 -7.08 -11.24 -7.22
N LEU A 11 -7.16 -11.78 -5.99
CA LEU A 11 -6.39 -12.94 -5.56
C LEU A 11 -7.02 -14.15 -6.26
N GLY A 12 -6.80 -14.24 -7.57
CA GLY A 12 -7.25 -15.37 -8.39
C GLY A 12 -6.68 -16.70 -7.87
N PRO A 13 -7.27 -17.83 -8.28
CA PRO A 13 -6.92 -19.14 -7.73
C PRO A 13 -5.42 -19.42 -7.90
N ALA A 14 -4.83 -20.07 -6.90
CA ALA A 14 -3.42 -20.44 -6.79
C ALA A 14 -2.94 -21.49 -7.83
N GLY A 15 -3.40 -21.37 -9.08
CA GLY A 15 -3.08 -22.23 -10.23
C GLY A 15 -2.27 -21.52 -11.32
N GLY A 16 -1.63 -20.38 -11.01
CA GLY A 16 -0.74 -19.66 -11.92
C GLY A 16 0.68 -20.24 -11.98
N SER A 17 1.42 -19.91 -13.04
CA SER A 17 2.84 -20.27 -13.16
C SER A 17 3.66 -19.72 -11.97
N LYS A 18 4.80 -20.34 -11.62
CA LYS A 18 5.67 -19.86 -10.52
C LYS A 18 6.10 -18.39 -10.66
N LYS A 19 6.14 -17.84 -11.88
CA LYS A 19 6.43 -16.41 -12.12
C LYS A 19 5.23 -15.55 -11.75
N THR A 20 4.04 -15.94 -12.21
CA THR A 20 2.77 -15.27 -11.90
C THR A 20 2.52 -15.20 -10.39
N ASN A 21 2.78 -16.28 -9.65
CA ASN A 21 2.61 -16.28 -8.20
C ASN A 21 3.60 -15.36 -7.47
N GLN A 22 4.85 -15.24 -7.98
CA GLN A 22 5.84 -14.33 -7.41
C GLN A 22 5.47 -12.86 -7.66
N GLU A 23 4.99 -12.54 -8.87
CA GLU A 23 4.53 -11.19 -9.20
C GLU A 23 3.32 -10.78 -8.35
N GLN A 24 2.36 -11.69 -8.15
CA GLN A 24 1.21 -11.47 -7.28
C GLN A 24 1.64 -11.26 -5.81
N LEU A 25 2.57 -12.07 -5.31
CA LEU A 25 3.12 -11.92 -3.96
C LEU A 25 3.82 -10.57 -3.80
N LYS A 26 4.64 -10.16 -4.77
CA LYS A 26 5.32 -8.86 -4.75
C LYS A 26 4.30 -7.72 -4.71
N LYS A 27 3.28 -7.78 -5.56
CA LYS A 27 2.20 -6.78 -5.60
C LYS A 27 1.46 -6.69 -4.27
N ALA A 28 1.11 -7.82 -3.66
CA ALA A 28 0.45 -7.85 -2.36
C ALA A 28 1.33 -7.22 -1.25
N CYS A 29 2.64 -7.46 -1.28
CA CYS A 29 3.58 -6.83 -0.34
C CYS A 29 3.64 -5.30 -0.53
N GLN A 30 3.64 -4.81 -1.77
CA GLN A 30 3.60 -3.37 -2.08
C GLN A 30 2.28 -2.73 -1.63
N GLU A 31 1.14 -3.41 -1.84
CA GLU A 31 -0.16 -2.95 -1.37
C GLU A 31 -0.22 -2.85 0.16
N PHE A 32 0.39 -3.81 0.86
CA PHE A 32 0.52 -3.74 2.31
C PHE A 32 1.36 -2.53 2.77
N GLU A 33 2.50 -2.30 2.14
CA GLU A 33 3.34 -1.13 2.45
C GLU A 33 2.58 0.19 2.20
N ALA A 34 1.78 0.27 1.13
CA ALA A 34 0.94 1.44 0.88
C ALA A 34 -0.08 1.69 2.02
N LEU A 35 -0.73 0.64 2.54
CA LEU A 35 -1.63 0.78 3.69
C LEU A 35 -0.89 1.24 4.95
N PHE A 36 0.32 0.73 5.17
CA PHE A 36 1.16 1.13 6.29
C PHE A 36 1.54 2.62 6.19
N VAL A 37 2.00 3.07 5.02
CA VAL A 37 2.37 4.48 4.77
C VAL A 37 1.14 5.39 4.92
N GLN A 38 -0.03 4.98 4.41
CA GLN A 38 -1.27 5.73 4.59
C GLN A 38 -1.60 5.92 6.08
N ASN A 39 -1.49 4.84 6.88
CA ASN A 39 -1.72 4.92 8.32
C ASN A 39 -0.68 5.82 9.00
N MET A 40 0.59 5.74 8.59
CA MET A 40 1.64 6.64 9.07
C MET A 40 1.26 8.12 8.85
N PHE A 41 0.81 8.50 7.65
CA PHE A 41 0.35 9.88 7.39
C PHE A 41 -0.86 10.29 8.23
N LYS A 42 -1.80 9.37 8.45
CA LYS A 42 -2.94 9.61 9.34
C LYS A 42 -2.48 9.89 10.78
N GLN A 43 -1.58 9.08 11.33
CA GLN A 43 -1.04 9.28 12.68
C GLN A 43 -0.19 10.56 12.79
N MET A 44 0.64 10.86 11.79
CA MET A 44 1.42 12.09 11.74
C MET A 44 0.53 13.33 11.81
N ARG A 45 -0.59 13.36 11.07
CA ARG A 45 -1.53 14.49 11.15
C ARG A 45 -2.33 14.53 12.44
N ALA A 46 -2.72 13.37 12.98
CA ALA A 46 -3.38 13.30 14.28
C ALA A 46 -2.51 13.87 15.42
N SER A 47 -1.18 13.86 15.25
CA SER A 47 -0.24 14.46 16.20
C SER A 47 -0.16 16.00 16.14
N VAL A 48 -0.68 16.63 15.07
CA VAL A 48 -0.68 18.09 14.92
C VAL A 48 -2.00 18.65 15.47
N PRO A 49 -1.97 19.47 16.55
CA PRO A 49 -3.17 20.06 17.12
C PRO A 49 -3.88 20.97 16.12
N ASP A 50 -5.21 20.99 16.16
CA ASP A 50 -5.96 21.96 15.38
C ASP A 50 -5.77 23.38 15.95
N SER A 51 -5.22 24.27 15.14
CA SER A 51 -4.94 25.66 15.53
C SER A 51 -6.20 26.52 15.68
N GLY A 52 -7.38 26.03 15.25
CA GLY A 52 -8.66 26.74 15.38
C GLY A 52 -8.82 28.00 14.51
N LEU A 53 -7.73 28.50 13.91
CA LEU A 53 -7.70 29.67 13.05
C LEU A 53 -8.36 29.41 11.68
N VAL A 54 -8.32 28.16 11.20
CA VAL A 54 -8.92 27.75 9.93
C VAL A 54 -9.98 26.69 10.19
N LYS A 55 -11.25 27.05 10.01
CA LYS A 55 -12.36 26.08 10.10
C LYS A 55 -12.16 24.95 9.07
N ALA A 56 -12.37 23.71 9.51
CA ALA A 56 -12.42 22.57 8.60
C ALA A 56 -13.56 22.75 7.58
N ALA A 57 -13.26 22.54 6.31
CA ALA A 57 -14.27 22.56 5.26
C ALA A 57 -15.00 21.21 5.22
N ALA A 58 -16.29 21.21 4.92
CA ALA A 58 -17.05 19.97 4.75
C ALA A 58 -16.39 19.08 3.69
N GLY A 59 -16.14 17.81 4.03
CA GLY A 59 -15.51 16.83 3.12
C GLY A 59 -13.98 16.93 3.00
N ARG A 60 -13.32 17.86 3.71
CA ARG A 60 -11.85 17.98 3.70
C ARG A 60 -11.16 16.66 4.03
N ASP A 61 -11.66 15.95 5.04
CA ASP A 61 -11.02 14.71 5.51
C ASP A 61 -11.20 13.56 4.51
N ILE A 62 -12.35 13.49 3.83
CA ILE A 62 -12.58 12.51 2.76
C ILE A 62 -11.62 12.76 1.60
N TYR A 63 -11.48 14.02 1.17
CA TYR A 63 -10.55 14.38 0.08
C TYR A 63 -9.09 14.13 0.46
N ARG A 64 -8.70 14.46 1.71
CA ARG A 64 -7.37 14.15 2.24
C ARG A 64 -7.10 12.65 2.23
N ASP A 65 -8.04 11.85 2.73
CA ASP A 65 -7.91 10.40 2.76
C ASP A 65 -7.70 9.82 1.35
N MET A 66 -8.40 10.35 0.33
CA MET A 66 -8.17 9.96 -1.06
C MET A 66 -6.77 10.32 -1.56
N ILE A 67 -6.29 11.54 -1.25
CA ILE A 67 -4.92 11.94 -1.60
C ILE A 67 -3.92 11.01 -0.92
N ASP A 68 -4.12 10.69 0.36
CA ASP A 68 -3.19 9.85 1.11
C ASP A 68 -3.09 8.45 0.54
N VAL A 69 -4.20 7.88 0.07
CA VAL A 69 -4.18 6.57 -0.61
C VAL A 69 -3.26 6.62 -1.82
N GLU A 70 -3.39 7.65 -2.65
CA GLU A 70 -2.60 7.76 -3.88
C GLU A 70 -1.13 8.05 -3.60
N VAL A 71 -0.84 8.97 -2.68
CA VAL A 71 0.54 9.28 -2.26
C VAL A 71 1.20 8.06 -1.62
N ALA A 72 0.48 7.33 -0.77
CA ALA A 72 1.01 6.14 -0.12
C ALA A 72 1.27 5.01 -1.14
N ARG A 73 0.42 4.87 -2.15
CA ARG A 73 0.64 3.92 -3.26
C ARG A 73 1.90 4.25 -4.04
N GLN A 74 2.08 5.52 -4.40
CA GLN A 74 3.29 5.97 -5.12
C GLN A 74 4.55 5.77 -4.26
N ALA A 75 4.48 6.08 -2.96
CA ALA A 75 5.58 5.88 -2.03
C ALA A 75 5.98 4.40 -1.91
N ALA A 76 5.01 3.48 -1.85
CA ALA A 76 5.27 2.05 -1.73
C ALA A 76 5.85 1.40 -3.00
N THR A 77 5.67 2.01 -4.17
CA THR A 77 6.16 1.48 -5.46
C THR A 77 7.37 2.22 -6.04
N GLY A 78 7.69 3.41 -5.51
CA GLY A 78 8.77 4.25 -6.00
C GLY A 78 10.12 3.95 -5.33
N ASP A 79 11.16 4.66 -5.80
CA ASP A 79 12.54 4.52 -5.29
C ASP A 79 12.69 4.96 -3.82
N ASN A 80 11.72 5.73 -3.30
CA ASN A 80 11.68 6.22 -1.92
C ASN A 80 10.76 5.36 -1.01
N SER A 81 10.55 4.09 -1.35
CA SER A 81 9.83 3.17 -0.49
C SER A 81 10.55 2.94 0.85
N LEU A 82 9.80 2.58 1.89
CA LEU A 82 10.33 2.24 3.22
C LEU A 82 11.02 0.86 3.22
N GLY A 83 10.81 0.06 2.18
CA GLY A 83 11.42 -1.27 2.01
C GLY A 83 10.72 -2.38 2.80
N ILE A 84 9.53 -2.11 3.33
CA ILE A 84 8.70 -3.08 4.08
C ILE A 84 8.22 -4.18 3.12
N ALA A 85 7.76 -3.81 1.93
CA ALA A 85 7.32 -4.71 0.89
C ALA A 85 8.44 -5.67 0.48
N GLU A 86 9.66 -5.17 0.32
CA GLU A 86 10.82 -6.00 -0.01
C GLU A 86 11.22 -6.92 1.15
N ALA A 87 11.15 -6.43 2.39
CA ALA A 87 11.39 -7.25 3.57
C ALA A 87 10.37 -8.40 3.70
N LEU A 88 9.08 -8.10 3.52
CA LEU A 88 8.00 -9.08 3.51
C LEU A 88 8.14 -10.06 2.36
N TYR A 89 8.43 -9.57 1.15
CA TYR A 89 8.63 -10.42 -0.01
C TYR A 89 9.78 -11.40 0.21
N ARG A 90 10.92 -10.97 0.76
CA ARG A 90 12.03 -11.89 1.09
C ARG A 90 11.66 -12.97 2.11
N GLN A 91 10.76 -12.67 3.05
CA GLN A 91 10.33 -13.64 4.06
C GLN A 91 9.29 -14.63 3.53
N LEU A 92 8.40 -14.16 2.66
CA LEU A 92 7.28 -14.94 2.13
C LEU A 92 7.62 -15.66 0.82
N ALA A 93 8.57 -15.13 0.05
CA ALA A 93 8.99 -15.75 -1.20
C ALA A 93 9.55 -17.14 -0.87
N PRO A 94 9.14 -18.18 -1.61
CA PRO A 94 9.70 -19.51 -1.43
C PRO A 94 11.22 -19.43 -1.54
N LYS A 95 11.94 -19.88 -0.50
CA LYS A 95 13.38 -20.13 -0.64
C LYS A 95 13.52 -21.04 -1.85
N GLN A 96 14.19 -20.57 -2.90
CA GLN A 96 14.51 -21.43 -4.03
C GLN A 96 15.21 -22.64 -3.43
N ALA A 97 14.54 -23.79 -3.47
CA ALA A 97 15.16 -25.05 -3.11
C ALA A 97 16.38 -25.16 -4.00
N GLY A 98 17.56 -25.03 -3.40
CA GLY A 98 18.82 -25.23 -4.08
C GLY A 98 18.70 -26.56 -4.82
N LYS A 99 18.83 -26.50 -6.15
CA LYS A 99 19.14 -27.69 -6.91
C LYS A 99 20.51 -28.18 -6.40
N PRO A 100 20.70 -29.50 -6.17
CA PRO A 100 21.83 -30.07 -5.45
C PRO A 100 23.19 -29.65 -6.00
#